data_AF-A0A2V8TK53-F1
#
_entry.id   AF-A0A2V8TK53-F1
#
_cell.length_a   1.000
_cell.length_b   1.000
_cell.length_c   1.000
_cell.angle_alpha   90.00
_cell.angle_beta   90.00
_cell.angle_gamma   90.00
#
_symmetry.space_group_name_H-M   'P 1'
#
loop_
_entity.id
_entity.type
_entity.pdbx_description
1 polymer ?
#
loop_
_entity_poly.entity_id
_entity_poly.type
_entity_poly.pdbx_seq_one_letter_code
_entity_poly.pdbx_strand_id
1 'polypeptide(L)'
;MILLRYLLIFTGIGLLVGSAAILAWDLYQILKLRNRPAGEAPPAPRWRAARQLVILALLPLLLGMSIAVVPSGSAGVRVNQFTGARPGTLYPGVHWVLPLIEDVQLYSIRDNVFATSLIDDPKKEKPDALRVQTREGLSVGLAVAV
;
A
#
# COMPACT_ATOMS: atom_id res chain seq x y z
N MET A 1 17.24 2.41 -0.35
CA MET A 1 16.28 1.66 -1.18
C MET A 1 14.84 2.14 -0.97
N ILE A 2 14.34 2.22 0.27
CA ILE A 2 13.01 2.79 0.57
C ILE A 2 12.86 4.24 0.10
N LEU A 3 13.87 5.09 0.38
CA LEU A 3 13.89 6.48 -0.10
C LEU A 3 13.77 6.56 -1.63
N LEU A 4 14.55 5.76 -2.36
CA LEU A 4 14.54 5.72 -3.82
C LEU A 4 13.16 5.31 -4.35
N ARG A 5 12.56 4.27 -3.77
CA ARG A 5 11.20 3.83 -4.10
C ARG A 5 10.20 4.98 -3.98
N TYR A 6 10.20 5.68 -2.85
CA TYR A 6 9.27 6.78 -2.64
C TYR A 6 9.56 7.97 -3.55
N LEU A 7 10.83 8.32 -3.77
CA LEU A 7 11.22 9.38 -4.69
C LEU A 7 10.66 9.12 -6.09
N LEU A 8 10.87 7.91 -6.62
CA LEU A 8 10.35 7.50 -7.93
C LEU A 8 8.83 7.60 -8.02
N ILE A 9 8.11 7.14 -6.98
CA ILE A 9 6.64 7.23 -6.90
C ILE A 9 6.20 8.69 -6.87
N PHE A 10 6.80 9.53 -6.02
CA PHE A 10 6.46 10.95 -5.92
C PHE A 10 6.74 11.70 -7.22
N THR A 11 7.86 11.42 -7.90
CA THR A 11 8.15 12.01 -9.21
C THR A 11 7.10 11.60 -10.24
N GLY A 12 6.74 10.32 -10.31
CA GLY A 12 5.70 9.83 -11.21
C GLY A 12 4.34 10.50 -10.95
N ILE A 13 3.91 10.55 -9.68
CA ILE A 13 2.66 11.21 -9.29
C ILE A 13 2.71 12.72 -9.62
N GLY A 14 3.81 13.40 -9.31
CA GLY A 14 3.96 14.83 -9.61
C GLY A 14 3.83 15.15 -11.10
N LEU A 15 4.40 14.31 -11.96
CA LEU A 15 4.26 14.45 -13.41
C LEU A 15 2.83 14.19 -13.90
N LEU A 16 2.13 13.20 -13.33
CA LEU A 16 0.72 12.95 -13.64
C LEU A 16 -0.18 14.12 -13.23
N VAL A 17 0.03 14.66 -12.02
CA VAL A 17 -0.70 15.82 -11.52
C VAL A 17 -0.42 17.05 -12.40
N GLY A 18 0.84 17.27 -12.79
CA GLY A 18 1.21 18.35 -13.71
C GLY A 18 0.52 18.22 -15.07
N SER A 19 0.47 17.01 -15.63
CA SER A 19 -0.27 16.75 -16.87
C SER A 19 -1.76 17.04 -16.71
N ALA A 20 -2.39 16.54 -15.64
CA ALA A 20 -3.82 16.77 -15.39
C ALA A 20 -4.13 18.27 -15.21
N ALA A 21 -3.26 19.02 -14.52
CA ALA A 21 -3.40 20.46 -14.32
C ALA A 21 -3.36 21.24 -15.64
N ILE A 22 -2.45 20.89 -16.56
CA ILE A 22 -2.38 21.51 -17.90
C ILE A 22 -3.70 21.29 -18.65
N LEU A 23 -4.23 20.07 -18.63
CA LEU A 23 -5.47 19.77 -19.35
C LEU A 23 -6.69 20.42 -18.71
N ALA A 24 -6.76 20.44 -17.37
CA ALA A 24 -7.82 21.12 -16.64
C ALA A 24 -7.80 22.64 -16.91
N TRP A 25 -6.60 23.22 -16.99
CA TRP A 25 -6.44 24.64 -17.32
C TRP A 25 -6.87 24.95 -18.75
N ASP A 26 -6.42 24.16 -19.73
CA ASP A 26 -6.82 24.31 -21.14
C ASP A 26 -8.35 24.16 -21.28
N LEU A 27 -8.95 23.20 -20.58
CA LEU A 27 -10.41 23.01 -20.56
C LEU A 27 -11.14 24.20 -19.92
N TYR A 28 -10.64 24.72 -18.80
CA TYR A 28 -11.20 25.89 -18.13
C TYR A 28 -11.18 27.13 -19.05
N GLN A 29 -10.09 27.35 -19.79
CA GLN A 29 -9.99 28.45 -20.75
C GLN A 29 -11.00 28.30 -21.89
N ILE A 30 -11.16 27.10 -22.46
CA ILE A 30 -12.14 26.83 -23.52
C ILE A 30 -13.57 27.11 -23.02
N LEU A 31 -13.91 26.65 -21.81
CA LEU A 31 -15.23 26.88 -21.22
C LEU A 31 -15.48 28.37 -20.92
N LYS A 32 -14.47 29.11 -20.47
CA LYS A 32 -14.54 30.54 -20.20
C LYS A 32 -14.68 31.37 -21.48
N LEU A 33 -13.98 31.01 -22.54
CA LEU A 33 -14.06 31.64 -23.86
C LEU A 33 -15.41 31.41 -24.54
N ARG A 34 -16.05 30.25 -24.29
CA ARG A 34 -17.41 29.97 -24.78
C ARG A 34 -18.47 30.96 -24.25
N ASN A 35 -18.19 31.64 -23.13
CA ASN A 35 -19.10 32.61 -22.52
C ASN A 35 -18.76 34.08 -22.90
N ARG A 36 -17.80 34.34 -23.79
CA ARG A 36 -17.44 35.69 -24.27
C ARG A 36 -17.95 35.95 -25.70
N PRO A 37 -18.33 37.19 -26.05
CA PRO A 37 -18.77 37.54 -27.40
C PRO A 37 -17.64 37.39 -28.44
N ALA A 38 -18.03 37.07 -29.67
CA ALA A 38 -17.19 36.56 -30.76
C ALA A 38 -15.98 37.44 -31.11
N GLY A 39 -14.78 36.85 -31.11
CA GLY A 39 -13.56 37.48 -31.63
C GLY A 39 -12.25 36.76 -31.31
N GLU A 40 -12.17 36.03 -30.20
CA GLU A 40 -10.95 35.31 -29.79
C GLU A 40 -11.02 33.82 -30.17
N ALA A 41 -10.06 33.35 -30.96
CA ALA A 41 -9.93 31.93 -31.29
C ALA A 41 -9.62 31.13 -30.00
N PRO A 42 -10.32 30.00 -29.75
CA PRO A 42 -10.07 29.20 -28.57
C PRO A 42 -8.62 28.65 -28.58
N PRO A 43 -7.92 28.64 -27.43
CA PRO A 43 -6.59 28.07 -27.35
C PRO A 43 -6.68 26.57 -27.65
N ALA A 44 -5.80 26.09 -28.55
CA ALA A 44 -5.74 24.68 -28.89
C ALA A 44 -5.24 23.87 -27.67
N PRO A 45 -5.94 22.80 -27.26
CA PRO A 45 -5.54 22.00 -26.12
C PRO A 45 -4.19 21.33 -26.38
N ARG A 46 -3.27 21.40 -25.40
CA ARG A 46 -1.89 20.90 -25.50
C ARG A 46 -1.78 19.38 -25.30
N TRP A 47 -2.59 18.63 -26.06
CA TRP A 47 -2.72 17.17 -25.96
C TRP A 47 -1.40 16.41 -26.11
N ARG A 48 -0.52 16.88 -27.01
CA ARG A 48 0.80 16.25 -27.21
C ARG A 48 1.69 16.37 -25.97
N ALA A 49 1.77 17.56 -25.37
CA ALA A 49 2.59 17.82 -24.20
C ALA A 49 2.08 17.01 -22.99
N ALA A 50 0.76 16.98 -22.77
CA ALA A 50 0.17 16.18 -21.71
C ALA A 50 0.42 14.68 -21.91
N ARG A 51 0.24 14.15 -23.13
CA ARG A 51 0.53 12.74 -23.42
C ARG A 51 2.00 12.39 -23.17
N GLN A 52 2.92 13.26 -23.56
CA GLN A 52 4.36 13.08 -23.29
C GLN A 52 4.64 13.04 -21.79
N LEU A 53 4.02 13.94 -21.00
CA LEU A 53 4.16 13.95 -19.55
C LEU A 53 3.61 12.67 -18.91
N VAL A 54 2.48 12.15 -19.37
CA VAL A 54 1.91 10.88 -18.87
C VAL A 54 2.85 9.70 -19.15
N ILE A 55 3.37 9.60 -20.37
CA ILE A 55 4.31 8.54 -20.74
C ILE A 55 5.60 8.65 -19.89
N LEU A 56 6.11 9.87 -19.73
CA LEU A 56 7.28 10.14 -18.90
C LEU A 56 7.03 9.83 -17.42
N ALA A 57 5.81 10.07 -16.92
CA ALA A 57 5.42 9.80 -15.55
C ALA A 57 5.29 8.30 -15.23
N LEU A 58 4.84 7.53 -16.22
CA LEU A 58 4.58 6.10 -16.05
C LEU A 58 5.86 5.33 -15.74
N LEU A 59 6.98 5.70 -16.36
CA LEU A 59 8.26 5.01 -16.20
C LEU A 59 8.79 5.04 -14.74
N PRO A 60 9.01 6.21 -14.10
CA PRO A 60 9.44 6.25 -12.71
C PRO A 60 8.36 5.71 -11.76
N LEU A 61 7.07 5.90 -12.06
CA LEU A 61 5.99 5.36 -11.24
C LEU A 61 6.04 3.82 -11.18
N LEU A 62 6.12 3.16 -12.33
CA LEU A 62 6.19 1.70 -12.42
C LEU A 62 7.48 1.16 -11.77
N LEU A 63 8.63 1.81 -11.99
CA LEU A 63 9.88 1.44 -11.36
C LEU A 63 9.83 1.58 -9.83
N GLY A 64 9.17 2.63 -9.32
CA GLY A 64 8.96 2.80 -7.89
C GLY A 64 8.04 1.71 -7.32
N MET A 65 6.96 1.39 -8.03
CA MET A 65 6.01 0.35 -7.61
C MET A 65 6.61 -1.06 -7.68
N SER A 66 7.56 -1.33 -8.57
CA SER A 66 8.18 -2.66 -8.71
C SER A 66 9.15 -3.02 -7.58
N ILE A 67 9.58 -2.05 -6.76
CA ILE A 67 10.50 -2.30 -5.66
C ILE A 67 9.70 -2.69 -4.41
N ALA A 68 9.80 -3.95 -4.01
CA ALA A 68 9.28 -4.44 -2.74
C ALA A 68 10.39 -4.50 -1.69
N VAL A 69 10.13 -4.01 -0.49
CA VAL A 69 11.09 -4.06 0.62
C VAL A 69 10.46 -4.85 1.75
N VAL A 70 11.07 -5.98 2.10
CA VAL A 70 10.66 -6.85 3.20
C VAL A 70 11.47 -6.49 4.45
N PRO A 71 10.84 -5.99 5.52
CA PRO A 71 11.53 -5.64 6.76
C PRO A 71 12.12 -6.87 7.46
N SER A 72 13.08 -6.64 8.35
CA SER A 72 13.60 -7.69 9.22
C SER A 72 12.54 -8.16 10.22
N GLY A 73 12.49 -9.48 10.45
CA GLY A 73 11.46 -10.12 11.26
C GLY A 73 10.09 -10.25 10.56
N SER A 74 10.04 -10.02 9.25
CA SER A 74 8.89 -10.35 8.42
C SER A 74 9.28 -11.20 7.23
N ALA A 75 8.36 -12.02 6.74
CA ALA A 75 8.44 -12.70 5.46
C ALA A 75 7.35 -12.16 4.53
N GLY A 76 7.71 -11.89 3.28
CA GLY A 76 6.77 -11.49 2.26
C GLY A 76 6.19 -12.69 1.53
N VAL A 77 4.88 -12.76 1.39
CA VAL A 77 4.20 -13.71 0.51
C VAL A 77 3.75 -12.95 -0.73
N ARG A 78 4.14 -13.43 -1.92
CA ARG A 78 3.69 -12.85 -3.18
C ARG A 78 2.29 -13.34 -3.50
N VAL A 79 1.36 -12.42 -3.68
CA VAL A 79 -0.01 -12.69 -4.10
C VAL A 79 -0.20 -12.09 -5.47
N ASN A 80 -0.51 -12.92 -6.45
CA ASN A 80 -0.96 -12.43 -7.74
C ASN A 80 -2.46 -12.11 -7.64
N GLN A 81 -2.85 -10.91 -8.06
CA GLN A 81 -4.23 -10.43 -7.96
C GLN A 81 -5.22 -11.31 -8.75
N PHE A 82 -4.76 -12.04 -9.76
CA PHE A 82 -5.59 -12.91 -10.60
C PHE A 82 -5.53 -14.38 -10.20
N THR A 83 -4.36 -14.89 -9.81
CA THR A 83 -4.14 -16.32 -9.56
C THR A 83 -3.99 -16.67 -8.07
N GLY A 84 -4.02 -15.68 -7.18
CA GLY A 84 -3.85 -15.87 -5.74
C GLY A 84 -2.39 -16.01 -5.30
N ALA A 85 -2.18 -16.61 -4.12
CA ALA A 85 -0.86 -16.72 -3.49
C ALA A 85 0.11 -17.57 -4.33
N ARG A 86 1.27 -17.00 -4.65
CA ARG A 86 2.35 -17.67 -5.37
C ARG A 86 3.28 -18.39 -4.39
N PRO A 87 3.81 -19.57 -4.77
CA PRO A 87 4.83 -20.24 -3.97
C PRO A 87 6.13 -19.43 -3.93
N GLY A 88 6.85 -19.54 -2.82
CA GLY A 88 8.11 -18.84 -2.57
C GLY A 88 7.95 -17.61 -1.69
N THR A 89 8.44 -17.73 -0.45
CA THR A 89 8.52 -16.64 0.51
C THR A 89 9.67 -15.71 0.18
N LEU A 90 9.43 -14.41 0.26
CA LEU A 90 10.43 -13.38 0.18
C LEU A 90 11.00 -13.14 1.57
N TYR A 91 12.28 -13.45 1.74
CA TYR A 91 13.02 -13.16 2.96
C TYR A 91 13.32 -11.65 3.10
N PRO A 92 13.72 -11.17 4.30
CA PRO A 92 14.08 -9.78 4.51
C PRO A 92 15.09 -9.27 3.47
N GLY A 93 14.81 -8.12 2.86
CA GLY A 93 15.62 -7.58 1.78
C GLY A 93 14.82 -6.78 0.75
N VAL A 94 15.46 -6.48 -0.38
CA VAL A 94 14.86 -5.77 -1.50
C VAL A 94 14.63 -6.73 -2.64
N HIS A 95 13.39 -6.78 -3.13
CA HIS A 95 12.96 -7.68 -4.18
C HIS A 95 12.30 -6.90 -5.31
N TRP A 96 12.42 -7.42 -6.52
CA TRP A 96 11.70 -6.92 -7.68
C TRP A 96 10.42 -7.73 -7.85
N VAL A 97 9.31 -7.02 -7.98
CA VAL A 97 7.98 -7.60 -8.21
C VAL A 97 7.32 -6.93 -9.39
N LEU A 98 6.43 -7.63 -10.07
CA LEU A 98 5.66 -7.02 -11.14
C LEU A 98 4.61 -6.08 -10.53
N PRO A 99 4.75 -4.75 -10.71
CA PRO A 99 3.79 -3.81 -10.16
C PRO A 99 2.42 -4.04 -10.80
N LEU A 100 1.35 -3.75 -10.04
CA LEU A 100 -0.07 -3.90 -10.43
C LEU A 100 -0.59 -5.34 -10.51
N ILE A 101 0.28 -6.33 -10.71
CA ILE A 101 -0.11 -7.75 -10.84
C ILE A 101 0.24 -8.52 -9.56
N GLU A 102 1.43 -8.28 -9.02
CA GLU A 102 1.92 -8.92 -7.81
C GLU A 102 1.87 -7.94 -6.64
N ASP A 103 1.31 -8.42 -5.54
CA ASP A 103 1.30 -7.75 -4.25
C ASP A 103 2.12 -8.55 -3.23
N VAL A 104 2.80 -7.87 -2.32
CA VAL A 104 3.64 -8.51 -1.29
C VAL A 104 3.01 -8.28 0.07
N GLN A 105 2.40 -9.34 0.60
CA GLN A 105 1.81 -9.33 1.93
C GLN A 105 2.87 -9.71 2.96
N LEU A 106 3.04 -8.89 3.98
CA LEU A 106 4.06 -9.08 5.01
C LEU A 106 3.47 -9.82 6.21
N TYR A 107 4.08 -10.93 6.56
CA TYR A 107 3.76 -11.69 7.76
C TYR A 107 4.91 -11.60 8.75
N SER A 108 4.60 -11.37 10.02
CA SER A 108 5.61 -11.44 11.07
C SER A 108 6.11 -12.88 11.20
N ILE A 109 7.43 -13.04 11.16
CA ILE A 109 8.11 -14.31 11.51
C ILE A 109 8.77 -14.22 12.88
N ARG A 110 8.42 -13.20 13.67
CA ARG A 110 8.87 -13.07 15.05
C ARG A 110 8.04 -13.98 15.93
N ASP A 111 8.71 -14.56 16.93
CA ASP A 111 8.04 -15.31 17.98
C ASP A 111 7.11 -14.37 18.74
N ASN A 112 5.84 -14.77 18.82
CA ASN A 112 4.85 -14.10 19.66
C ASN A 112 4.61 -15.01 20.86
N VAL A 113 4.86 -14.49 22.05
CA VAL A 113 4.56 -15.21 23.30
C VAL A 113 3.12 -14.88 23.69
N PHE A 114 2.27 -15.90 23.71
CA PHE A 114 0.90 -15.77 24.18
C PHE A 114 0.84 -16.19 25.64
N ALA A 115 0.70 -15.21 26.53
CA ALA A 115 0.64 -15.44 27.97
C ALA A 115 -0.75 -15.09 28.52
N THR A 116 -1.39 -16.09 29.12
CA THR A 116 -2.62 -15.93 29.90
C THR A 116 -2.29 -15.39 31.30
N SER A 117 -3.10 -14.46 31.81
CA SER A 117 -2.86 -13.83 33.12
C SER A 117 -3.97 -14.13 34.11
N LEU A 118 -3.59 -14.51 35.34
CA LEU A 118 -4.54 -14.74 36.46
C LEU A 118 -5.07 -13.45 37.09
N ILE A 119 -4.52 -12.29 36.71
CA ILE A 119 -4.92 -10.98 37.21
C ILE A 119 -5.89 -10.39 36.18
N ASP A 120 -7.14 -10.15 36.59
CA ASP A 120 -8.11 -9.39 35.81
C ASP A 120 -7.66 -7.93 35.73
N ASP A 121 -7.04 -7.56 34.61
CA ASP A 121 -6.62 -6.20 34.34
C ASP A 121 -7.84 -5.41 33.82
N PRO A 122 -8.36 -4.38 34.53
CA PRO A 122 -9.61 -3.71 34.19
C PRO A 122 -9.59 -2.95 32.85
N LYS A 123 -8.43 -2.89 32.18
CA LYS A 123 -8.26 -2.29 30.84
C LYS A 123 -8.32 -3.30 29.69
N LYS A 124 -8.37 -4.61 29.95
CA LYS A 124 -8.52 -5.65 28.92
C LYS A 124 -9.93 -6.25 29.03
N GLU A 125 -10.77 -5.98 28.03
CA GLU A 125 -12.19 -6.39 28.01
C GLU A 125 -12.43 -7.92 27.95
N LYS A 126 -11.39 -8.75 27.90
CA LYS A 126 -11.50 -10.21 27.96
C LYS A 126 -10.63 -10.74 29.09
N PRO A 127 -11.20 -11.50 30.06
CA PRO A 127 -10.41 -12.19 31.06
C PRO A 127 -9.56 -13.25 30.34
N ASP A 128 -8.26 -13.03 30.25
CA ASP A 128 -7.30 -13.91 29.56
C ASP A 128 -6.85 -15.05 30.50
N ALA A 129 -7.72 -15.48 31.42
CA ALA A 129 -7.49 -16.56 32.37
C ALA A 129 -8.25 -17.80 31.91
N LEU A 130 -7.52 -18.88 31.64
CA LEU A 130 -8.14 -20.16 31.28
C LEU A 130 -8.73 -20.80 32.55
N ARG A 131 -10.06 -20.79 32.65
CA ARG A 131 -10.78 -21.54 33.69
C ARG A 131 -11.10 -22.93 33.19
N VAL A 132 -10.50 -23.93 33.83
CA VAL A 132 -10.70 -25.34 33.51
C VAL A 132 -11.17 -26.09 34.76
N GLN A 133 -11.95 -27.14 34.56
CA GLN A 133 -12.44 -27.98 35.65
C GLN A 133 -11.64 -29.27 35.70
N THR A 134 -11.18 -29.66 36.89
CA THR A 134 -10.49 -30.94 37.08
C THR A 134 -11.48 -32.10 36.97
N ARG A 135 -10.95 -33.32 36.84
CA ARG A 135 -11.74 -34.55 36.83
C ARG A 135 -12.64 -34.71 38.08
N GLU A 136 -12.21 -34.15 39.21
CA GLU A 136 -12.94 -34.15 40.48
C GLU A 136 -13.99 -33.04 40.59
N GLY A 137 -14.19 -32.24 39.54
CA GLY A 137 -15.15 -31.14 39.51
C GLY A 137 -14.63 -29.82 40.09
N LEU A 138 -13.34 -29.72 40.45
CA LEU A 138 -12.76 -28.49 41.01
C LEU A 138 -12.44 -27.48 39.89
N SER A 139 -12.91 -26.25 40.02
CA SER A 139 -12.54 -25.17 39.10
C SER A 139 -11.15 -24.61 39.42
N VAL A 140 -10.25 -24.60 38.45
CA VAL A 140 -8.88 -24.08 38.58
C VAL A 140 -8.63 -23.01 37.51
N GLY A 141 -7.97 -21.92 37.88
CA GLY A 141 -7.45 -20.93 36.95
C GLY A 141 -6.02 -21.29 36.55
N LEU A 142 -5.76 -21.41 35.25
CA LEU A 142 -4.45 -21.77 34.73
C LEU A 142 -3.85 -20.58 33.96
N ALA A 143 -2.60 -20.23 34.30
CA ALA A 143 -1.76 -19.37 33.48
C ALA A 143 -0.73 -20.22 32.73
N VAL A 144 -0.85 -20.21 31.41
CA VAL A 144 0.07 -20.80 30.44
C VAL A 144 0.66 -19.68 29.59
N ALA A 145 1.94 -19.83 29.25
CA ALA A 145 2.62 -19.07 28.22
C ALA A 145 3.10 -20.04 27.13
N VAL A 146 2.83 -19.73 25.87
CA VAL A 146 3.24 -20.51 24.69
C VAL A 146 3.94 -19.60 23.70
#